data_AF-A0A919SBT5-F1
#
_entry.id   AF-A0A919SBT5-F1
#
_cell.length_a   1.000
_cell.length_b   1.000
_cell.length_c   1.000
_cell.angle_alpha   90.00
_cell.angle_beta   90.00
_cell.angle_gamma   90.00
#
_symmetry.space_group_name_H-M   'P 1'
#
loop_
_entity.id
_entity.type
_entity.pdbx_description
1 polymer ?
#
loop_
_entity_poly.entity_id
_entity_poly.type
_entity_poly.pdbx_seq_one_letter_code
_entity_poly.pdbx_strand_id
1 'polypeptide(L)'
;MSMSRVTGLGAMGVIVATLGACSSTPPPATAPSATAPSAGAPSTAAPATAAPVEPPATTAATEPTTATPARTTAAPTSNPTVESDLSQLKKLGITTGSGVLIDVADDGADRFLQVGKNGVVDFTGTTSTDSTMMALKPAPVAASNRVVIKPPFWNEDLGAGSCVADTAGAALKLETCRPGKASQVWQVIPAGDSGQFELRGTFGILSVDNGKLVTAGGRTGLQTKQF
;
A
#
# COMPACT_ATOMS: atom_id res chain seq x y z
N MET A 1 -31.91 -48.07 24.10
CA MET A 1 -33.21 -48.03 23.41
C MET A 1 -33.10 -47.06 22.24
N SER A 2 -33.48 -47.57 21.06
CA SER A 2 -33.78 -46.95 19.76
C SER A 2 -32.92 -45.83 19.16
N MET A 3 -32.43 -46.18 17.97
CA MET A 3 -31.91 -45.38 16.88
C MET A 3 -32.97 -44.43 16.28
N SER A 4 -32.51 -43.39 15.57
CA SER A 4 -32.92 -43.17 14.17
C SER A 4 -32.04 -42.12 13.47
N ARG A 5 -31.39 -42.57 12.39
CA ARG A 5 -30.76 -41.76 11.35
C ARG A 5 -31.85 -41.30 10.39
N VAL A 6 -31.74 -40.08 9.84
CA VAL A 6 -32.43 -39.71 8.61
C VAL A 6 -31.40 -39.19 7.61
N THR A 7 -31.24 -39.97 6.55
CA THR A 7 -30.50 -39.69 5.33
C THR A 7 -31.41 -38.90 4.39
N GLY A 8 -30.96 -37.75 3.90
CA GLY A 8 -31.64 -37.00 2.85
C GLY A 8 -30.86 -37.07 1.53
N LEU A 9 -31.26 -38.01 0.66
CA LEU A 9 -30.91 -38.03 -0.77
C LEU A 9 -31.83 -37.05 -1.52
N GLY A 10 -31.27 -36.24 -2.42
CA GLY A 10 -31.98 -35.58 -3.51
C GLY A 10 -30.97 -35.34 -4.65
N ALA A 11 -30.90 -36.22 -5.65
CA ALA A 11 -31.66 -36.17 -6.91
C ALA A 11 -31.31 -34.90 -7.72
N MET A 12 -30.34 -35.01 -8.63
CA MET A 12 -30.57 -35.14 -10.09
C MET A 12 -31.29 -33.95 -10.72
N GLY A 13 -30.51 -33.10 -11.41
CA GLY A 13 -30.98 -32.06 -12.30
C GLY A 13 -30.14 -32.05 -13.58
N VAL A 14 -30.81 -32.33 -14.68
CA VAL A 14 -30.31 -32.65 -16.02
C VAL A 14 -29.64 -31.46 -16.74
N ILE A 15 -28.72 -31.84 -17.62
CA ILE A 15 -27.96 -31.08 -18.63
C ILE A 15 -28.84 -30.26 -19.58
N VAL A 16 -28.43 -29.03 -19.90
CA VAL A 16 -28.74 -28.41 -21.20
C VAL A 16 -27.44 -27.89 -21.81
N ALA A 17 -27.02 -28.55 -22.88
CA ALA A 17 -26.00 -28.07 -23.80
C ALA A 17 -26.69 -27.27 -24.91
N THR A 18 -26.26 -26.05 -25.15
CA THR A 18 -26.52 -25.35 -26.41
C THR A 18 -25.19 -25.04 -27.07
N LEU A 19 -24.94 -25.76 -28.16
CA LEU A 19 -23.92 -25.50 -29.17
C LEU A 19 -24.21 -24.15 -29.82
N GLY A 20 -23.30 -23.19 -29.67
CA GLY A 20 -23.23 -21.97 -30.47
C GLY A 20 -21.91 -21.97 -31.24
N ALA A 21 -21.95 -22.41 -32.50
CA ALA A 21 -20.83 -22.35 -33.43
C ALA A 21 -20.98 -21.16 -34.38
N CYS A 22 -19.83 -20.69 -34.89
CA CYS A 22 -19.62 -19.76 -36.02
C CYS A 22 -19.97 -18.28 -35.71
N SER A 23 -19.02 -17.36 -35.74
CA SER A 23 -18.47 -16.87 -37.00
C SER A 23 -17.09 -16.22 -36.83
N SER A 24 -16.17 -16.68 -37.67
CA SER A 24 -14.86 -16.11 -37.99
C SER A 24 -15.01 -14.82 -38.81
N THR A 25 -14.38 -13.72 -38.38
CA THR A 25 -14.08 -12.57 -39.25
C THR A 25 -12.86 -11.82 -38.71
N PRO A 26 -11.66 -11.95 -39.32
CA PRO A 26 -10.57 -11.00 -39.16
C PRO A 26 -10.55 -10.01 -40.33
N PRO A 27 -10.35 -8.70 -40.06
CA PRO A 27 -9.52 -7.91 -40.97
C PRO A 27 -8.72 -6.81 -40.23
N PRO A 28 -7.86 -6.05 -40.92
CA PRO A 28 -6.69 -6.47 -41.68
C PRO A 28 -5.39 -5.91 -41.05
N ALA A 29 -4.26 -6.45 -41.50
CA ALA A 29 -2.93 -5.93 -41.22
C ALA A 29 -2.80 -4.47 -41.71
N THR A 30 -2.31 -3.59 -40.85
CA THR A 30 -1.79 -2.28 -41.25
C THR A 30 -0.43 -2.05 -40.57
N ALA A 31 0.64 -2.41 -41.27
CA ALA A 31 1.91 -1.69 -41.23
C ALA A 31 1.93 -0.80 -42.50
N PRO A 32 2.68 0.33 -42.60
CA PRO A 32 3.96 0.61 -41.93
C PRO A 32 4.08 2.07 -41.42
N SER A 33 5.15 2.38 -40.66
CA SER A 33 6.01 3.53 -40.97
C SER A 33 7.22 3.56 -40.06
N ALA A 34 8.38 3.51 -40.69
CA ALA A 34 9.68 3.78 -40.11
C ALA A 34 9.77 5.24 -39.66
N THR A 35 10.36 5.48 -38.50
CA THR A 35 11.02 6.75 -38.19
C THR A 35 12.26 6.44 -37.37
N ALA A 36 13.40 6.40 -38.05
CA ALA A 36 14.72 6.43 -37.44
C ALA A 36 15.19 7.90 -37.31
N PRO A 37 16.37 8.14 -36.71
CA PRO A 37 16.54 8.91 -35.48
C PRO A 37 16.70 10.41 -35.72
N SER A 38 16.24 11.24 -34.76
CA SER A 38 16.63 12.64 -34.71
C SER A 38 17.88 12.80 -33.84
N ALA A 39 19.01 13.00 -34.51
CA ALA A 39 20.24 13.52 -33.92
C ALA A 39 20.00 14.98 -33.49
N GLY A 40 20.32 15.30 -32.24
CA GLY A 40 20.18 16.62 -31.65
C GLY A 40 21.41 17.02 -30.84
N ALA A 41 22.30 17.74 -31.52
CA ALA A 41 23.33 18.70 -31.11
C ALA A 41 24.23 18.46 -29.86
N PRO A 42 25.57 18.65 -30.00
CA PRO A 42 26.48 18.86 -28.89
C PRO A 42 26.42 20.33 -28.43
N SER A 43 26.53 20.58 -27.12
CA SER A 43 26.89 21.91 -26.60
C SER A 43 27.72 21.76 -25.33
N THR A 44 29.04 21.92 -25.46
CA THR A 44 29.81 23.11 -25.03
C THR A 44 30.04 23.17 -23.51
N ALA A 45 31.27 22.87 -23.08
CA ALA A 45 32.10 23.76 -22.26
C ALA A 45 33.19 22.96 -21.50
N ALA A 46 34.44 23.18 -21.91
CA ALA A 46 35.62 23.16 -21.06
C ALA A 46 36.13 24.63 -21.03
N PRO A 47 36.83 25.15 -20.01
CA PRO A 47 38.12 24.59 -19.59
C PRO A 47 38.45 24.63 -18.07
N ALA A 48 39.37 23.73 -17.73
CA ALA A 48 40.52 23.85 -16.81
C ALA A 48 40.46 24.76 -15.57
N THR A 49 40.78 24.19 -14.40
CA THR A 49 41.84 24.71 -13.51
C THR A 49 42.49 23.55 -12.77
N ALA A 50 43.82 23.52 -12.79
CA ALA A 50 44.67 22.52 -12.18
C ALA A 50 45.15 22.96 -10.78
N ALA A 51 45.09 22.01 -9.82
CA ALA A 51 46.09 21.67 -8.77
C ALA A 51 46.66 22.75 -7.81
N PRO A 52 47.48 22.40 -6.80
CA PRO A 52 47.45 21.32 -5.80
C PRO A 52 47.56 21.90 -4.36
N VAL A 53 47.64 21.08 -3.29
CA VAL A 53 48.56 21.17 -2.13
C VAL A 53 48.15 20.14 -1.06
N GLU A 54 49.12 19.36 -0.60
CA GLU A 54 49.10 18.43 0.55
C GLU A 54 50.11 18.96 1.61
N PRO A 55 50.47 18.21 2.68
CA PRO A 55 50.03 18.13 4.10
C PRO A 55 50.89 19.05 5.04
N PRO A 56 50.89 19.05 6.43
CA PRO A 56 50.68 17.94 7.38
C PRO A 56 50.11 18.20 8.83
N ALA A 57 49.84 17.08 9.53
CA ALA A 57 50.09 16.71 10.95
C ALA A 57 49.79 17.65 12.18
N THR A 58 49.04 17.06 13.13
CA THR A 58 49.23 17.03 14.62
C THR A 58 49.10 18.31 15.46
N THR A 59 48.14 18.37 16.43
CA THR A 59 48.43 18.62 17.88
C THR A 59 47.24 18.35 18.84
N ALA A 60 47.61 17.73 19.96
CA ALA A 60 47.08 17.61 21.33
C ALA A 60 45.78 18.31 21.85
N ALA A 61 45.03 17.50 22.61
CA ALA A 61 44.40 17.68 23.94
C ALA A 61 44.06 19.08 24.51
N THR A 62 42.80 19.27 24.95
CA THR A 62 42.46 19.74 26.32
C THR A 62 40.99 19.42 26.67
N GLU A 63 40.76 18.85 27.85
CA GLU A 63 39.43 18.64 28.45
C GLU A 63 38.85 19.94 29.00
N PRO A 64 37.51 20.09 29.03
CA PRO A 64 36.85 20.83 30.08
C PRO A 64 35.81 19.98 30.82
N THR A 65 36.10 19.68 32.09
CA THR A 65 35.17 19.21 33.11
C THR A 65 34.00 20.19 33.25
N THR A 66 32.79 19.77 32.89
CA THR A 66 31.56 20.48 33.23
C THR A 66 30.60 19.53 33.95
N ALA A 67 30.44 19.74 35.26
CA ALA A 67 29.43 19.07 36.06
C ALA A 67 28.04 19.40 35.52
N THR A 68 27.31 18.38 35.05
CA THR A 68 25.92 18.52 34.60
C THR A 68 24.98 18.23 35.77
N PRO A 69 24.01 19.12 36.08
CA PRO A 69 23.05 18.90 37.15
C PRO A 69 22.21 17.64 36.86
N ALA A 70 22.01 16.83 37.90
CA ALA A 70 21.14 15.65 37.86
C ALA A 70 19.70 16.10 37.51
N ARG A 71 19.34 15.96 36.23
CA ARG A 71 17.98 16.16 35.76
C ARG A 71 17.17 14.97 36.26
N THR A 72 16.33 15.19 37.28
CA THR A 72 15.28 14.25 37.68
C THR A 72 14.31 14.11 36.52
N THR A 73 14.56 13.14 35.65
CA THR A 73 13.64 12.73 34.59
C THR A 73 12.50 12.00 35.29
N ALA A 74 11.40 12.71 35.56
CA ALA A 74 10.13 12.05 35.84
C ALA A 74 9.84 11.13 34.66
N ALA A 75 9.79 9.81 34.93
CA ALA A 75 9.46 8.83 33.92
C ALA A 75 8.07 9.17 33.35
N PRO A 76 7.92 9.34 32.04
CA PRO A 76 6.59 9.54 31.46
C PRO A 76 5.76 8.31 31.77
N THR A 77 4.67 8.50 32.52
CA THR A 77 3.68 7.47 32.77
C THR A 77 3.03 7.15 31.43
N SER A 78 3.52 6.12 30.75
CA SER A 78 2.95 5.65 29.49
C SER A 78 1.60 5.00 29.80
N ASN A 79 0.52 5.77 29.69
CA ASN A 79 -0.80 5.19 29.60
C ASN A 79 -0.80 4.20 28.41
N PRO A 80 -1.29 2.97 28.57
CA PRO A 80 -1.32 2.01 27.47
C PRO A 80 -2.17 2.59 26.34
N THR A 81 -1.54 2.83 25.19
CA THR A 81 -2.26 3.19 23.97
C THR A 81 -3.18 2.02 23.63
N VAL A 82 -4.48 2.25 23.63
CA VAL A 82 -5.44 1.22 23.24
C VAL A 82 -5.27 0.97 21.74
N GLU A 83 -4.90 -0.26 21.37
CA GLU A 83 -4.71 -0.68 19.98
C GLU A 83 -5.88 -1.55 19.50
N SER A 84 -6.08 -1.53 18.19
CA SER A 84 -7.08 -2.34 17.54
C SER A 84 -6.73 -3.84 17.57
N ASP A 85 -7.74 -4.68 17.81
CA ASP A 85 -7.59 -6.13 17.69
C ASP A 85 -7.62 -6.58 16.22
N LEU A 86 -6.51 -7.16 15.74
CA LEU A 86 -6.35 -7.69 14.38
C LEU A 86 -6.39 -9.23 14.33
N SER A 87 -6.79 -9.90 15.40
CA SER A 87 -6.76 -11.37 15.49
C SER A 87 -7.60 -12.05 14.42
N GLN A 88 -8.72 -11.45 14.01
CA GLN A 88 -9.55 -11.98 12.93
C GLN A 88 -8.81 -11.90 11.58
N LEU A 89 -8.16 -10.79 11.27
CA LEU A 89 -7.43 -10.61 10.01
C LEU A 89 -6.32 -11.66 9.86
N LYS A 90 -5.58 -11.91 10.94
CA LYS A 90 -4.52 -12.93 10.98
C LYS A 90 -5.07 -14.34 10.73
N LYS A 91 -6.24 -14.68 11.30
CA LYS A 91 -6.89 -15.98 11.08
C LYS A 91 -7.32 -16.18 9.63
N LEU A 92 -7.67 -15.10 8.93
CA LEU A 92 -8.10 -15.11 7.54
C LEU A 92 -6.94 -14.97 6.54
N GLY A 93 -5.69 -15.04 7.01
CA GLY A 93 -4.51 -14.94 6.14
C GLY A 93 -4.19 -13.53 5.64
N ILE A 94 -4.88 -12.50 6.13
CA ILE A 94 -4.56 -11.10 5.80
C ILE A 94 -3.28 -10.72 6.54
N THR A 95 -2.25 -10.35 5.78
CA THR A 95 -0.92 -10.10 6.35
C THR A 95 -0.89 -8.71 7.01
N THR A 96 -0.56 -8.68 8.31
CA THR A 96 -0.47 -7.45 9.11
C THR A 96 0.90 -7.32 9.77
N GLY A 97 1.42 -6.10 9.89
CA GLY A 97 2.66 -5.77 10.61
C GLY A 97 3.96 -5.90 9.81
N SER A 98 3.95 -6.60 8.67
CA SER A 98 5.07 -6.70 7.72
C SER A 98 4.83 -5.87 6.45
N GLY A 99 5.85 -5.79 5.59
CA GLY A 99 5.74 -5.25 4.23
C GLY A 99 4.82 -6.12 3.38
N VAL A 100 3.88 -5.49 2.68
CA VAL A 100 2.91 -6.12 1.78
C VAL A 100 2.70 -5.24 0.55
N LEU A 101 2.25 -5.85 -0.54
CA LEU A 101 1.60 -5.16 -1.65
C LEU A 101 0.08 -5.25 -1.42
N ILE A 102 -0.62 -4.12 -1.49
CA ILE A 102 -2.08 -4.09 -1.46
C ILE A 102 -2.56 -4.02 -2.90
N ASP A 103 -3.29 -5.03 -3.35
CA ASP A 103 -3.64 -5.26 -4.75
C ASP A 103 -5.15 -5.28 -4.95
N VAL A 104 -5.61 -4.95 -6.17
CA VAL A 104 -7.03 -5.10 -6.54
C VAL A 104 -7.31 -6.58 -6.81
N ALA A 105 -8.30 -7.15 -6.13
CA ALA A 105 -8.60 -8.57 -6.28
C ALA A 105 -9.29 -8.87 -7.62
N ASP A 106 -8.90 -10.00 -8.23
CA ASP A 106 -9.54 -10.64 -9.38
C ASP A 106 -9.72 -9.75 -10.63
N ASP A 107 -8.92 -8.69 -10.80
CA ASP A 107 -8.98 -7.80 -11.97
C ASP A 107 -8.11 -8.30 -13.14
N GLY A 108 -7.29 -9.33 -12.90
CA GLY A 108 -6.40 -9.93 -13.89
C GLY A 108 -5.16 -9.09 -14.22
N ALA A 109 -4.88 -8.03 -13.44
CA ALA A 109 -3.73 -7.16 -13.61
C ALA A 109 -3.05 -6.90 -12.28
N ASP A 110 -1.72 -6.77 -12.27
CA ASP A 110 -1.03 -6.34 -11.05
C ASP A 110 -1.20 -4.82 -10.90
N ARG A 111 -2.03 -4.42 -9.93
CA ARG A 111 -2.33 -3.02 -9.62
C ARG A 111 -2.21 -2.80 -8.12
N PHE A 112 -1.01 -2.43 -7.71
CA PHE A 112 -0.67 -2.20 -6.32
C PHE A 112 -0.94 -0.77 -5.90
N LEU A 113 -1.40 -0.61 -4.66
CA LEU A 113 -1.44 0.68 -3.97
C LEU A 113 -0.02 1.27 -3.95
N GLN A 114 0.14 2.42 -4.58
CA GLN A 114 1.41 3.07 -4.80
C GLN A 114 1.36 4.48 -4.23
N VAL A 115 2.43 4.88 -3.57
CA VAL A 115 2.71 6.29 -3.26
C VAL A 115 3.41 6.94 -4.45
N GLY A 116 2.72 7.86 -5.10
CA GLY A 116 3.23 8.69 -6.17
C GLY A 116 3.88 9.99 -5.69
N LYS A 117 4.13 10.88 -6.65
CA LYS A 117 4.67 12.23 -6.38
C LYS A 117 3.71 13.04 -5.51
N ASN A 118 4.25 13.95 -4.70
CA ASN A 118 3.51 14.81 -3.78
C ASN A 118 2.66 14.05 -2.75
N GLY A 119 3.01 12.78 -2.49
CA GLY A 119 2.29 11.91 -1.55
C GLY A 119 0.88 11.51 -2.02
N VAL A 120 0.56 11.59 -3.31
CA VAL A 120 -0.69 11.04 -3.84
C VAL A 120 -0.62 9.51 -3.77
N VAL A 121 -1.69 8.85 -3.30
CA VAL A 121 -1.73 7.39 -3.16
C VAL A 121 -2.89 6.82 -3.99
N ASP A 122 -2.60 5.88 -4.88
CA ASP A 122 -3.57 5.27 -5.82
C ASP A 122 -3.10 3.88 -6.29
N PHE A 123 -3.93 3.12 -7.01
CA PHE A 123 -3.64 1.74 -7.47
C PHE A 123 -2.94 1.70 -8.84
N THR A 124 -1.90 2.53 -9.01
CA THR A 124 -1.15 2.67 -10.27
C THR A 124 0.11 1.83 -10.33
N GLY A 125 0.52 1.21 -9.23
CA GLY A 125 1.76 0.44 -9.16
C GLY A 125 1.64 -0.88 -9.90
N THR A 126 2.63 -1.22 -10.73
CA THR A 126 2.62 -2.48 -11.50
C THR A 126 3.79 -3.40 -11.14
N THR A 127 4.65 -2.98 -10.22
CA THR A 127 5.84 -3.71 -9.79
C THR A 127 6.06 -3.59 -8.28
N SER A 128 6.76 -4.57 -7.71
CA SER A 128 7.18 -4.55 -6.31
C SER A 128 8.37 -3.59 -6.14
N THR A 129 8.13 -2.45 -5.49
CA THR A 129 9.12 -1.39 -5.26
C THR A 129 8.86 -0.73 -3.91
N ASP A 130 9.79 0.05 -3.38
CA ASP A 130 9.57 0.79 -2.13
C ASP A 130 8.27 1.62 -2.18
N SER A 131 7.95 2.22 -3.32
CA SER A 131 6.73 3.03 -3.50
C SER A 131 5.42 2.24 -3.42
N THR A 132 5.45 0.92 -3.63
CA THR A 132 4.29 0.02 -3.52
C THR A 132 4.30 -0.81 -2.24
N MET A 133 5.40 -0.78 -1.48
CA MET A 133 5.49 -1.43 -0.18
C MET A 133 4.63 -0.69 0.86
N MET A 134 3.69 -1.41 1.46
CA MET A 134 2.82 -0.92 2.52
C MET A 134 2.93 -1.81 3.76
N ALA A 135 2.46 -1.33 4.90
CA ALA A 135 2.29 -2.14 6.10
C ALA A 135 0.95 -1.83 6.76
N LEU A 136 0.14 -2.86 7.01
CA LEU A 136 -1.08 -2.75 7.80
C LEU A 136 -0.73 -2.89 9.29
N LYS A 137 -0.75 -1.79 10.04
CA LYS A 137 -0.47 -1.80 11.49
C LYS A 137 -1.75 -1.58 12.30
N PRO A 138 -1.85 -2.08 13.55
CA PRO A 138 -2.99 -1.78 14.41
C PRO A 138 -3.19 -0.28 14.53
N ALA A 139 -4.44 0.18 14.37
CA ALA A 139 -4.78 1.57 14.65
C ALA A 139 -4.88 1.78 16.17
N PRO A 140 -4.49 2.96 16.69
CA PRO A 140 -4.60 3.30 18.11
C PRO A 140 -6.04 3.69 18.47
N VAL A 141 -6.97 2.73 18.32
CA VAL A 141 -8.40 2.87 18.61
C VAL A 141 -8.93 1.57 19.22
N ALA A 142 -9.90 1.70 20.13
CA ALA A 142 -10.55 0.58 20.82
C ALA A 142 -11.62 -0.10 19.93
N ALA A 143 -11.21 -0.71 18.83
CA ALA A 143 -12.11 -1.40 17.89
C ALA A 143 -11.40 -2.58 17.21
N SER A 144 -12.14 -3.50 16.61
CA SER A 144 -11.55 -4.61 15.85
C SER A 144 -11.32 -4.24 14.37
N ASN A 145 -10.33 -4.90 13.75
CA ASN A 145 -10.00 -4.78 12.34
C ASN A 145 -9.78 -3.33 11.87
N ARG A 146 -9.23 -2.48 12.75
CA ARG A 146 -8.85 -1.10 12.43
C ARG A 146 -7.34 -1.03 12.23
N VAL A 147 -6.94 -0.54 11.07
CA VAL A 147 -5.53 -0.44 10.70
C VAL A 147 -5.16 0.99 10.32
N VAL A 148 -3.88 1.30 10.48
CA VAL A 148 -3.21 2.39 9.76
C VAL A 148 -2.35 1.76 8.67
N ILE A 149 -2.39 2.34 7.48
CA ILE A 149 -1.58 1.90 6.34
C ILE A 149 -0.34 2.78 6.29
N LYS A 150 0.84 2.17 6.40
CA LYS A 150 2.11 2.90 6.49
C LYS A 150 3.11 2.39 5.47
N PRO A 151 3.55 3.22 4.51
CA PRO A 151 4.75 2.89 3.75
C PRO A 151 5.98 2.88 4.70
N PRO A 152 6.93 1.96 4.51
CA PRO A 152 8.11 1.85 5.36
C PRO A 152 9.25 2.80 4.97
N PHE A 153 9.13 3.52 3.84
CA PHE A 153 10.18 4.38 3.30
C PHE A 153 10.01 5.85 3.73
N TRP A 154 11.09 6.62 3.57
CA TRP A 154 11.13 8.07 3.79
C TRP A 154 10.57 8.84 2.59
N ASN A 155 9.67 9.79 2.81
CA ASN A 155 9.19 10.71 1.78
C ASN A 155 9.79 12.10 2.01
N GLU A 156 10.37 12.73 1.00
CA GLU A 156 11.07 14.03 1.15
C GLU A 156 10.13 15.18 1.53
N ASP A 157 8.88 15.17 1.06
CA ASP A 157 7.90 16.22 1.32
C ASP A 157 7.26 16.11 2.72
N LEU A 158 7.14 14.88 3.25
CA LEU A 158 6.33 14.56 4.44
C LEU A 158 7.13 13.93 5.59
N GLY A 159 8.35 13.50 5.30
CA GLY A 159 9.24 12.80 6.21
C GLY A 159 8.84 11.36 6.55
N ALA A 160 9.34 10.90 7.70
CA ALA A 160 9.20 9.55 8.23
C ALA A 160 7.88 9.45 8.95
N GLY A 161 7.32 8.24 8.96
CA GLY A 161 6.12 7.98 9.76
C GLY A 161 4.88 8.60 9.14
N SER A 162 4.73 8.45 7.84
CA SER A 162 3.53 8.84 7.12
C SER A 162 2.47 7.71 7.13
N CYS A 163 1.21 8.11 7.06
CA CYS A 163 0.02 7.26 7.05
C CYS A 163 -0.80 7.60 5.80
N VAL A 164 -1.33 6.58 5.13
CA VAL A 164 -2.30 6.80 4.05
C VAL A 164 -3.60 7.30 4.68
N ALA A 165 -4.05 8.46 4.22
CA ALA A 165 -5.26 9.12 4.64
C ALA A 165 -6.30 9.09 3.52
N ASP A 166 -7.53 8.80 3.94
CA ASP A 166 -8.74 8.91 3.15
C ASP A 166 -9.07 10.38 2.87
N THR A 167 -9.53 10.66 1.66
CA THR A 167 -9.90 12.02 1.24
C THR A 167 -11.31 12.00 0.66
N ALA A 168 -11.99 13.15 0.67
CA ALA A 168 -13.36 13.26 0.12
C ALA A 168 -13.43 13.09 -1.42
N GLY A 169 -12.30 12.79 -2.07
CA GLY A 169 -12.19 12.63 -3.52
C GLY A 169 -11.71 11.24 -3.92
N ALA A 170 -11.34 11.11 -5.19
CA ALA A 170 -10.82 9.86 -5.75
C ALA A 170 -9.48 9.46 -5.11
N ALA A 171 -8.45 10.31 -5.16
CA ALA A 171 -7.12 9.89 -4.71
C ALA A 171 -6.92 9.94 -3.19
N LEU A 172 -6.19 8.98 -2.63
CA LEU A 172 -5.73 9.02 -1.24
C LEU A 172 -4.52 9.93 -1.11
N LYS A 173 -4.20 10.30 0.14
CA LYS A 173 -3.05 11.16 0.41
C LYS A 173 -2.19 10.59 1.53
N LEU A 174 -0.88 10.67 1.34
CA LEU A 174 0.09 10.42 2.37
C LEU A 174 0.15 11.65 3.29
N GLU A 175 0.03 11.43 4.59
CA GLU A 175 0.08 12.50 5.59
C GLU A 175 0.89 12.06 6.80
N THR A 176 1.38 13.00 7.61
CA THR A 176 1.96 12.68 8.92
C THR A 176 0.96 11.89 9.77
N CYS A 177 1.39 10.75 10.31
CA CYS A 177 0.53 9.93 11.16
C CYS A 177 0.09 10.69 12.42
N ARG A 178 -1.21 10.71 12.68
CA ARG A 178 -1.83 11.27 13.89
C ARG A 178 -2.63 10.17 14.58
N PRO A 179 -2.32 9.82 15.84
CA PRO A 179 -3.03 8.75 16.56
C PRO A 179 -4.55 8.99 16.55
N GLY A 180 -5.30 7.97 16.09
CA GLY A 180 -6.76 7.97 16.12
C GLY A 180 -7.43 8.91 15.12
N LYS A 181 -6.68 9.58 14.23
CA LYS A 181 -7.28 10.46 13.20
C LYS A 181 -8.15 9.61 12.28
N ALA A 182 -9.45 9.89 12.25
CA ALA A 182 -10.44 9.10 11.51
C ALA A 182 -10.07 8.88 10.03
N SER A 183 -9.55 9.91 9.35
CA SER A 183 -9.13 9.79 7.95
C SER A 183 -7.94 8.84 7.74
N GLN A 184 -7.14 8.55 8.77
CA GLN A 184 -5.98 7.64 8.68
C GLN A 184 -6.29 6.24 9.24
N VAL A 185 -7.47 6.05 9.82
CA VAL A 185 -7.92 4.79 10.40
C VAL A 185 -8.84 4.11 9.41
N TRP A 186 -8.42 2.94 8.94
CA TRP A 186 -9.14 2.14 7.98
C TRP A 186 -9.77 0.93 8.65
N GLN A 187 -11.00 0.62 8.30
CA GLN A 187 -11.62 -0.66 8.62
C GLN A 187 -11.33 -1.67 7.51
N VAL A 188 -10.70 -2.78 7.88
CA VAL A 188 -10.60 -3.95 7.00
C VAL A 188 -11.86 -4.78 7.18
N ILE A 189 -12.62 -4.97 6.12
CA ILE A 189 -13.84 -5.77 6.08
C ILE A 189 -13.52 -7.05 5.31
N PRO A 190 -13.31 -8.19 5.98
CA PRO A 190 -12.99 -9.43 5.27
C PRO A 190 -14.13 -9.85 4.34
N ALA A 191 -13.78 -10.29 3.14
CA ALA A 191 -14.69 -10.80 2.13
C ALA A 191 -14.51 -12.32 2.00
N GLY A 192 -15.23 -13.08 2.83
CA GLY A 192 -15.10 -14.54 2.89
C GLY A 192 -13.78 -15.00 3.52
N ASP A 193 -13.30 -16.18 3.11
CA ASP A 193 -12.15 -16.88 3.72
C ASP A 193 -10.87 -16.85 2.86
N SER A 194 -10.89 -16.18 1.71
CA SER A 194 -9.80 -16.19 0.72
C SER A 194 -8.69 -15.17 0.98
N GLY A 195 -8.73 -14.46 2.11
CA GLY A 195 -7.81 -13.34 2.39
C GLY A 195 -8.13 -12.07 1.61
N GLN A 196 -9.23 -12.05 0.84
CA GLN A 196 -9.75 -10.84 0.23
C GLN A 196 -10.49 -9.98 1.27
N PHE A 197 -10.48 -8.67 1.06
CA PHE A 197 -11.15 -7.72 1.94
C PHE A 197 -11.56 -6.45 1.20
N GLU A 198 -12.54 -5.75 1.74
CA GLU A 198 -12.82 -4.37 1.39
C GLU A 198 -12.16 -3.44 2.41
N LEU A 199 -11.76 -2.25 1.95
CA LEU A 199 -11.14 -1.26 2.81
C LEU A 199 -12.07 -0.06 2.96
N ARG A 200 -12.59 0.14 4.17
CA ARG A 200 -13.51 1.24 4.49
C ARG A 200 -12.79 2.35 5.24
N GLY A 201 -12.78 3.55 4.66
CA GLY A 201 -12.27 4.77 5.26
C GLY A 201 -13.38 5.64 5.87
N THR A 202 -13.09 6.93 6.02
CA THR A 202 -14.05 7.95 6.50
C THR A 202 -15.13 8.26 5.46
N PHE A 203 -14.80 8.19 4.17
CA PHE A 203 -15.69 8.58 3.07
C PHE A 203 -16.38 7.40 2.38
N GLY A 204 -16.14 6.17 2.85
CA GLY A 204 -16.82 4.98 2.33
C GLY A 204 -15.87 3.80 2.13
N ILE A 205 -16.31 2.83 1.34
CA ILE A 205 -15.48 1.71 0.89
C ILE A 205 -14.70 2.17 -0.34
N LEU A 206 -13.40 1.89 -0.37
CA LEU A 206 -12.57 2.18 -1.53
C LEU A 206 -13.06 1.40 -2.73
N SER A 207 -13.16 2.10 -3.85
CA SER A 207 -13.57 1.55 -5.13
C SER A 207 -12.49 1.92 -6.15
N VAL A 208 -12.06 0.94 -6.94
CA VAL A 208 -10.96 1.08 -7.90
C VAL A 208 -11.46 0.73 -9.29
N ASP A 209 -11.27 1.62 -10.24
CA ASP A 209 -11.49 1.36 -11.66
C ASP A 209 -10.22 1.68 -12.45
N ASN A 210 -9.76 0.74 -13.25
CA ASN A 210 -8.57 0.90 -14.08
C ASN A 210 -7.35 1.47 -13.33
N GLY A 211 -7.13 1.02 -12.09
CA GLY A 211 -6.01 1.43 -11.25
C GLY A 211 -6.12 2.84 -10.69
N LYS A 212 -7.28 3.45 -10.84
CA LYS A 212 -7.63 4.73 -10.23
C LYS A 212 -8.73 4.51 -9.21
N LEU A 213 -8.60 5.18 -8.10
CA LEU A 213 -9.69 5.27 -7.15
C LEU A 213 -10.85 6.07 -7.74
N VAL A 214 -12.05 5.59 -7.50
CA VAL A 214 -13.31 6.18 -7.97
C VAL A 214 -14.32 6.24 -6.84
N THR A 215 -15.28 7.15 -6.94
CA THR A 215 -16.34 7.31 -5.93
C THR A 215 -17.55 6.41 -6.19
N ALA A 216 -17.67 5.83 -7.39
CA ALA A 216 -18.74 4.90 -7.75
C ALA A 216 -18.32 4.00 -8.93
N GLY A 217 -18.87 2.78 -8.98
CA GLY A 217 -18.80 1.89 -10.15
C GLY A 217 -17.51 1.08 -10.32
N GLY A 218 -16.53 1.20 -9.43
CA GLY A 218 -15.30 0.40 -9.44
C GLY A 218 -15.37 -0.85 -8.56
N ARG A 219 -14.28 -1.62 -8.55
CA ARG A 219 -14.08 -2.82 -7.73
C ARG A 219 -13.69 -2.47 -6.31
N THR A 220 -14.25 -3.15 -5.32
CA THR A 220 -13.97 -2.92 -3.89
C THR A 220 -13.12 -4.00 -3.23
N GLY A 221 -13.04 -5.18 -3.86
CA GLY A 221 -12.24 -6.31 -3.39
C GLY A 221 -10.75 -6.01 -3.53
N LEU A 222 -10.03 -6.11 -2.41
CA LEU A 222 -8.60 -5.96 -2.31
C LEU A 222 -7.98 -7.22 -1.68
N GLN A 223 -6.69 -7.40 -1.86
CA GLN A 223 -5.92 -8.48 -1.26
C GLN A 223 -4.52 -8.00 -0.86
N THR A 224 -3.89 -8.69 0.10
CA THR A 224 -2.47 -8.49 0.39
C THR A 224 -1.63 -9.58 -0.26
N LYS A 225 -0.58 -9.19 -0.98
CA LYS A 225 0.50 -10.08 -1.43
C LYS A 225 1.76 -9.82 -0.59
N GLN A 226 2.59 -10.84 -0.40
CA GLN A 226 3.90 -10.63 0.24
C GLN A 226 4.76 -9.72 -0.65
N PHE A 227 5.45 -8.79 -0.01
CA PHE A 227 6.37 -7.87 -0.68
C PHE A 227 7.70 -8.55 -1.02
#